data_AF-A0A556MY95-F1
#
_entry.id   AF-A0A556MY95-F1
#
_cell.length_a   1.000
_cell.length_b   1.000
_cell.length_c   1.000
_cell.angle_alpha   90.00
_cell.angle_beta   90.00
_cell.angle_gamma   90.00
#
_symmetry.space_group_name_H-M   'P 1'
#
loop_
_entity.id
_entity.type
_entity.pdbx_description
1 polymer ?
#
loop_
_entity_poly.entity_id
_entity_poly.type
_entity_poly.pdbx_seq_one_letter_code
_entity_poly.pdbx_strand_id
1 'polypeptide(L)'
;MTEEEILTVLRIESPDEVEEALELELFGIRKSVLGKPLLRLTLKSKWSRLDLLNKIAIDQQLFSVPEATGFRYELEQTDEVLPLWESYMKAKSRWKMAFTQAQSPATLMVLLEEGLKMERAFAEQFIPSDWIEEEPVFGVEPDPMLVQNGLKQAAQKAWLTFADLEKNKSELEKDFLLALKRLSLLPKYL
;
A
#
# COMPACT_ATOMS: atom_id res chain seq x y z
N MET A 1 1.25 18.20 -24.64
CA MET A 1 2.49 18.89 -24.21
C MET A 1 3.32 19.16 -25.45
N THR A 2 4.17 20.19 -25.44
CA THR A 2 5.15 20.39 -26.51
C THR A 2 6.34 19.45 -26.32
N GLU A 3 7.11 19.22 -27.39
CA GLU A 3 8.31 18.38 -27.34
C GLU A 3 9.35 18.93 -26.33
N GLU A 4 9.61 20.24 -26.36
CA GLU A 4 10.51 20.92 -25.41
C GLU A 4 10.08 20.72 -23.94
N GLU A 5 8.78 20.74 -23.66
CA GLU A 5 8.24 20.46 -22.32
C GLU A 5 8.54 19.01 -21.90
N ILE A 6 8.39 18.04 -22.82
CA ILE A 6 8.65 16.62 -22.54
C ILE A 6 10.13 16.41 -22.23
N LEU A 7 11.04 16.93 -23.06
CA LEU A 7 12.48 16.83 -22.85
C LEU A 7 12.89 17.42 -21.50
N THR A 8 12.34 18.59 -21.14
CA THR A 8 12.60 19.24 -19.85
C THR A 8 12.08 18.42 -18.67
N VAL A 9 10.88 17.85 -18.78
CA VAL A 9 10.23 17.09 -17.69
C VAL A 9 10.92 15.75 -17.42
N LEU A 10 11.40 15.09 -18.48
CA LEU A 10 12.14 13.82 -18.40
C LEU A 10 13.65 14.01 -18.23
N ARG A 11 14.16 15.24 -18.44
CA ARG A 11 15.58 15.60 -18.35
C ARG A 11 16.44 14.82 -19.37
N ILE A 12 15.94 14.76 -20.58
CA ILE A 12 16.56 14.08 -21.73
C ILE A 12 16.87 15.09 -22.84
N GLU A 13 17.77 14.73 -23.74
CA GLU A 13 18.23 15.62 -24.82
C GLU A 13 17.57 15.33 -26.17
N SER A 14 17.03 14.12 -26.35
CA SER A 14 16.41 13.67 -27.60
C SER A 14 15.04 13.01 -27.37
N PRO A 15 14.05 13.21 -28.26
CA PRO A 15 12.76 12.49 -28.22
C PRO A 15 12.90 10.96 -28.29
N ASP A 16 13.97 10.46 -28.90
CA ASP A 16 14.21 9.02 -29.02
C ASP A 16 14.47 8.34 -27.65
N GLU A 17 14.80 9.12 -26.61
CA GLU A 17 15.08 8.64 -25.25
C GLU A 17 13.84 8.59 -24.35
N VAL A 18 12.69 9.07 -24.84
CA VAL A 18 11.47 9.24 -24.02
C VAL A 18 11.01 7.94 -23.37
N GLU A 19 11.01 6.84 -24.12
CA GLU A 19 10.53 5.54 -23.63
C GLU A 19 11.40 5.02 -22.47
N GLU A 20 12.72 5.04 -22.64
CA GLU A 20 13.68 4.61 -21.61
C GLU A 20 13.59 5.50 -20.37
N ALA A 21 13.53 6.82 -20.55
CA ALA A 21 13.41 7.76 -19.44
C ALA A 21 12.10 7.58 -18.66
N LEU A 22 11.01 7.29 -19.36
CA LEU A 22 9.72 7.00 -18.74
C LEU A 22 9.78 5.69 -17.94
N GLU A 23 10.40 4.64 -18.47
CA GLU A 23 10.58 3.38 -17.75
C GLU A 23 11.38 3.57 -16.45
N LEU A 24 12.48 4.32 -16.50
CA LEU A 24 13.32 4.64 -15.34
C LEU A 24 12.54 5.41 -14.25
N GLU A 25 11.73 6.39 -14.66
CA GLU A 25 10.85 7.13 -13.75
C GLU A 25 9.82 6.22 -13.08
N LEU A 26 9.15 5.36 -13.86
CA LEU A 26 8.18 4.41 -13.33
C LEU A 26 8.84 3.41 -12.38
N PHE A 27 10.05 2.93 -12.68
CA PHE A 27 10.82 2.08 -11.78
C PHE A 27 11.12 2.77 -10.44
N GLY A 28 11.55 4.04 -10.48
CA GLY A 28 11.78 4.85 -9.28
C GLY A 28 10.52 5.01 -8.43
N ILE A 29 9.37 5.23 -9.08
CA ILE A 29 8.07 5.31 -8.39
C ILE A 29 7.70 3.96 -7.77
N ARG A 30 7.83 2.85 -8.51
CA ARG A 30 7.56 1.49 -8.00
C ARG A 30 8.38 1.19 -6.76
N LYS A 31 9.69 1.40 -6.81
CA LYS A 31 10.60 1.20 -5.67
C LYS A 31 10.21 2.06 -4.47
N SER A 32 9.86 3.32 -4.70
CA SER A 32 9.47 4.25 -3.62
C SER A 32 8.15 3.85 -2.95
N VAL A 33 7.17 3.39 -3.72
CA VAL A 33 5.84 3.02 -3.21
C VAL A 33 5.90 1.68 -2.48
N LEU A 34 6.55 0.67 -3.05
CA LEU A 34 6.62 -0.68 -2.47
C LEU A 34 7.44 -0.74 -1.18
N GLY A 35 8.36 0.21 -0.97
CA GLY A 35 9.21 0.29 0.21
C GLY A 35 8.61 1.06 1.39
N LYS A 36 7.37 1.56 1.30
CA LYS A 36 6.76 2.40 2.34
C LYS A 36 5.27 2.04 2.54
N PRO A 37 4.70 2.35 3.72
CA PRO A 37 3.26 2.29 3.89
C PRO A 37 2.54 3.19 2.87
N LEU A 38 1.43 2.69 2.33
CA LEU A 38 0.55 3.42 1.42
C LEU A 38 -0.25 4.47 2.17
N LEU A 39 0.33 5.66 2.35
CA LEU A 39 -0.34 6.78 3.04
C LEU A 39 -0.68 7.88 2.06
N ARG A 40 -1.81 8.57 2.26
CA ARG A 40 -2.28 9.58 1.31
C ARG A 40 -1.29 10.73 1.12
N LEU A 41 -0.66 11.16 2.22
CA LEU A 41 0.34 12.24 2.20
C LEU A 41 1.63 11.83 1.47
N THR A 42 2.07 10.57 1.60
CA THR A 42 3.29 10.09 0.95
C THR A 42 3.08 9.88 -0.55
N LEU A 43 1.85 9.56 -0.97
CA LEU A 43 1.50 9.29 -2.35
C LEU A 43 1.17 10.54 -3.18
N LYS A 44 0.82 11.68 -2.56
CA LYS A 44 0.42 12.90 -3.28
C LYS A 44 1.42 13.31 -4.38
N SER A 45 2.72 13.37 -4.03
CA SER A 45 3.77 13.71 -5.00
C SER A 45 3.93 12.66 -6.11
N LYS A 46 3.72 11.39 -5.79
CA LYS A 46 3.82 10.27 -6.73
C LYS A 46 2.65 10.29 -7.71
N TRP A 47 1.46 10.60 -7.24
CA TRP A 47 0.28 10.78 -8.09
C TRP A 47 0.47 11.91 -9.09
N SER A 48 0.93 13.08 -8.63
CA SER A 48 1.21 14.21 -9.51
C SER A 48 2.28 13.88 -10.55
N ARG A 49 3.31 13.11 -10.17
CA ARG A 49 4.33 12.64 -11.12
C ARG A 49 3.75 11.65 -12.13
N LEU A 50 2.98 10.66 -11.69
CA LEU A 50 2.33 9.69 -12.58
C LEU A 50 1.36 10.35 -13.56
N ASP A 51 0.58 11.33 -13.12
CA ASP A 51 -0.34 12.09 -13.99
C ASP A 51 0.43 12.82 -15.11
N LEU A 52 1.56 13.43 -14.77
CA LEU A 52 2.44 14.07 -15.74
C LEU A 52 3.06 13.06 -16.72
N LEU A 53 3.59 11.95 -16.22
CA LEU A 53 4.14 10.88 -17.07
C LEU A 53 3.06 10.25 -17.97
N ASN A 54 1.82 10.15 -17.49
CA ASN A 54 0.70 9.65 -18.27
C ASN A 54 0.37 10.57 -19.45
N LYS A 55 0.41 11.90 -19.25
CA LYS A 55 0.23 12.88 -20.33
C LYS A 55 1.29 12.73 -21.41
N ILE A 56 2.55 12.56 -21.00
CA ILE A 56 3.67 12.32 -21.92
C ILE A 56 3.44 11.02 -22.70
N ALA A 57 3.10 9.93 -22.02
CA ALA A 57 2.85 8.64 -22.65
C ALA A 57 1.73 8.73 -23.72
N ILE A 58 0.63 9.41 -23.40
CA ILE A 58 -0.48 9.63 -24.35
C ILE A 58 -0.03 10.45 -25.55
N ASP A 59 0.67 11.57 -25.32
CA ASP A 59 1.15 12.45 -26.40
C ASP A 59 2.11 11.72 -27.35
N GLN A 60 2.92 10.82 -26.80
CA GLN A 60 3.93 10.04 -27.52
C GLN A 60 3.39 8.70 -28.04
N GLN A 61 2.11 8.40 -27.79
CA GLN A 61 1.45 7.13 -28.16
C GLN A 61 2.17 5.89 -27.62
N LEU A 62 2.89 6.06 -26.50
CA LEU A 62 3.51 4.99 -25.74
C LEU A 62 2.38 4.35 -24.91
N PHE A 63 2.16 3.05 -25.05
CA PHE A 63 1.04 2.27 -24.46
C PHE A 63 -0.33 2.46 -25.14
N SER A 64 -0.61 1.63 -26.14
CA SER A 64 -1.82 1.66 -26.95
C SER A 64 -3.02 0.90 -26.37
N VAL A 65 -2.84 0.19 -25.24
CA VAL A 65 -3.90 -0.62 -24.60
C VAL A 65 -3.87 -0.41 -23.07
N PRO A 66 -5.00 -0.09 -22.43
CA PRO A 66 -5.09 -0.09 -20.98
C PRO A 66 -4.83 -1.50 -20.46
N GLU A 67 -3.82 -1.67 -19.61
CA GLU A 67 -3.58 -2.95 -18.95
C GLU A 67 -4.74 -3.22 -17.98
N ALA A 68 -5.34 -4.41 -18.07
CA ALA A 68 -6.22 -4.86 -17.02
C ALA A 68 -5.39 -5.04 -15.75
N THR A 69 -5.70 -4.27 -14.70
CA THR A 69 -4.96 -4.33 -13.43
C THR A 69 -5.07 -5.69 -12.75
N GLY A 70 -6.15 -6.43 -13.01
CA GLY A 70 -6.42 -7.78 -12.46
C GLY A 70 -6.60 -7.83 -10.93
N PHE A 71 -6.26 -6.76 -10.22
CA PHE A 71 -6.38 -6.63 -8.78
C PHE A 71 -7.80 -6.18 -8.41
N ARG A 72 -8.43 -6.97 -7.54
CA ARG A 72 -9.66 -6.61 -6.83
C ARG A 72 -9.49 -7.01 -5.38
N TYR A 73 -9.86 -6.09 -4.49
CA TYR A 73 -9.91 -6.39 -3.06
C TYR A 73 -11.33 -6.76 -2.66
N GLU A 74 -11.47 -7.94 -2.09
CA GLU A 74 -12.70 -8.40 -1.45
C GLU A 74 -12.44 -8.39 0.05
N LEU A 75 -13.25 -7.62 0.77
CA LEU A 75 -13.13 -7.47 2.22
C LEU A 75 -13.64 -8.73 2.91
N GLU A 76 -12.81 -9.33 3.76
CA GLU A 76 -13.18 -10.48 4.59
C GLU A 76 -14.22 -10.05 5.63
N GLN A 77 -15.34 -10.76 5.72
CA GLN A 77 -16.45 -10.46 6.64
C GLN A 77 -16.43 -11.44 7.81
N THR A 78 -15.64 -11.13 8.84
CA THR A 78 -15.52 -11.93 10.06
C THR A 78 -15.09 -11.05 11.22
N ASP A 79 -15.44 -11.44 12.44
CA ASP A 79 -15.00 -10.78 13.67
C ASP A 79 -13.65 -11.34 14.18
N GLU A 80 -13.15 -12.41 13.56
CA GLU A 80 -11.89 -13.04 13.93
C GLU A 80 -10.69 -12.28 13.34
N VAL A 81 -9.78 -11.82 14.21
CA VAL A 81 -8.67 -10.94 13.82
C VAL A 81 -7.64 -11.65 12.93
N LEU A 82 -7.39 -12.94 13.18
CA LEU A 82 -6.42 -13.72 12.43
C LEU A 82 -6.84 -13.91 10.95
N PRO A 83 -8.07 -14.40 10.65
CA PRO A 83 -8.57 -14.44 9.26
C PRO A 83 -8.59 -13.07 8.56
N LEU A 84 -8.98 -12.00 9.25
CA LEU A 84 -8.92 -10.63 8.69
C LEU A 84 -7.51 -10.26 8.24
N TRP A 85 -6.52 -10.51 9.11
CA TRP A 85 -5.11 -10.25 8.83
C TRP A 85 -4.59 -11.09 7.64
N GLU A 86 -4.90 -12.39 7.62
CA GLU A 86 -4.45 -13.29 6.55
C GLU A 86 -5.03 -12.91 5.18
N SER A 87 -6.31 -12.54 5.15
CA SER A 87 -6.99 -12.07 3.94
C SER A 87 -6.38 -10.75 3.43
N TYR A 88 -6.14 -9.80 4.34
CA TYR A 88 -5.45 -8.55 4.03
C TYR A 88 -4.04 -8.79 3.49
N MET A 89 -3.22 -9.62 4.12
CA MET A 89 -1.85 -9.90 3.67
C MET A 89 -1.81 -10.59 2.31
N LYS A 90 -2.77 -11.49 2.04
CA LYS A 90 -2.95 -12.10 0.72
C LYS A 90 -3.34 -11.07 -0.34
N ALA A 91 -4.26 -10.15 -0.02
CA ALA A 91 -4.62 -9.04 -0.91
C ALA A 91 -3.43 -8.10 -1.17
N LYS A 92 -2.73 -7.68 -0.12
CA LYS A 92 -1.55 -6.81 -0.20
C LYS A 92 -0.45 -7.41 -1.07
N SER A 93 -0.22 -8.72 -0.94
CA SER A 93 0.77 -9.43 -1.77
C SER A 93 0.38 -9.44 -3.25
N ARG A 94 -0.91 -9.69 -3.57
CA ARG A 94 -1.43 -9.62 -4.95
C ARG A 94 -1.32 -8.21 -5.51
N TRP A 95 -1.66 -7.19 -4.71
CA TRP A 95 -1.49 -5.79 -5.08
C TRP A 95 -0.03 -5.46 -5.39
N LYS A 96 0.92 -5.81 -4.51
CA LYS A 96 2.37 -5.57 -4.74
C LYS A 96 2.86 -6.23 -6.02
N MET A 97 2.41 -7.43 -6.32
CA MET A 97 2.75 -8.14 -7.55
C MET A 97 2.20 -7.41 -8.78
N ALA A 98 0.92 -7.05 -8.78
CA ALA A 98 0.31 -6.28 -9.88
C ALA A 98 1.00 -4.91 -10.07
N PHE A 99 1.33 -4.22 -8.98
CA PHE A 99 2.02 -2.94 -8.99
C PHE A 99 3.44 -3.02 -9.58
N THR A 100 4.12 -4.13 -9.32
CA THR A 100 5.46 -4.39 -9.87
C THR A 100 5.41 -4.66 -11.38
N GLN A 101 4.35 -5.35 -11.84
CA GLN A 101 4.20 -5.79 -13.23
C GLN A 101 3.59 -4.72 -14.15
N ALA A 102 2.87 -3.75 -13.60
CA ALA A 102 2.24 -2.66 -14.35
C ALA A 102 3.27 -1.87 -15.14
N GLN A 103 3.10 -1.73 -16.45
CA GLN A 103 4.05 -1.04 -17.34
C GLN A 103 3.69 0.42 -17.57
N SER A 104 2.39 0.76 -17.53
CA SER A 104 1.96 2.12 -17.85
C SER A 104 1.77 3.01 -16.60
N PRO A 105 1.97 4.35 -16.72
CA PRO A 105 1.62 5.29 -15.66
C PRO A 105 0.15 5.21 -15.25
N ALA A 106 -0.76 5.05 -16.21
CA ALA A 106 -2.20 4.91 -15.96
C ALA A 106 -2.51 3.69 -15.10
N THR A 107 -1.93 2.53 -15.42
CA THR A 107 -2.10 1.29 -14.64
C THR A 107 -1.61 1.48 -13.20
N LEU A 108 -0.45 2.12 -13.01
CA LEU A 108 0.08 2.41 -11.68
C LEU A 108 -0.85 3.34 -10.89
N MET A 109 -1.45 4.35 -11.52
CA MET A 109 -2.43 5.23 -10.86
C MET A 109 -3.66 4.45 -10.37
N VAL A 110 -4.23 3.59 -11.23
CA VAL A 110 -5.39 2.76 -10.85
C VAL A 110 -5.01 1.83 -9.69
N LEU A 111 -3.85 1.17 -9.77
CA LEU A 111 -3.40 0.29 -8.70
C LEU A 111 -3.10 1.04 -7.39
N LEU A 112 -2.59 2.27 -7.44
CA LEU A 112 -2.46 3.08 -6.22
C LEU A 112 -3.82 3.36 -5.59
N GLU A 113 -4.86 3.63 -6.38
CA GLU A 113 -6.20 3.88 -5.88
C GLU A 113 -6.79 2.63 -5.24
N GLU A 114 -6.69 1.50 -5.92
CA GLU A 114 -7.15 0.21 -5.38
C GLU A 114 -6.36 -0.21 -4.13
N GLY A 115 -5.05 0.07 -4.08
CA GLY A 115 -4.22 -0.13 -2.89
C GLY A 115 -4.71 0.71 -1.71
N LEU A 116 -5.02 1.99 -1.93
CA LEU A 116 -5.58 2.86 -0.89
C LEU A 116 -6.97 2.40 -0.42
N LYS A 117 -7.83 1.95 -1.33
CA LYS A 117 -9.14 1.38 -0.97
C LYS A 117 -8.97 0.14 -0.09
N MET A 118 -8.04 -0.74 -0.44
CA MET A 118 -7.70 -1.92 0.36
C MET A 118 -7.21 -1.53 1.76
N GLU A 119 -6.25 -0.62 1.86
CA GLU A 119 -5.72 -0.17 3.16
C GLU A 119 -6.82 0.46 4.03
N ARG A 120 -7.71 1.28 3.44
CA ARG A 120 -8.84 1.88 4.16
C ARG A 120 -9.83 0.85 4.68
N ALA A 121 -10.27 -0.04 3.80
CA ALA A 121 -11.26 -1.05 4.16
C ALA A 121 -10.72 -1.99 5.24
N PHE A 122 -9.43 -2.35 5.20
CA PHE A 122 -8.79 -3.10 6.28
C PHE A 122 -8.67 -2.27 7.58
N ALA A 123 -8.23 -1.02 7.48
CA ALA A 123 -8.05 -0.15 8.65
C ALA A 123 -9.38 0.17 9.36
N GLU A 124 -10.50 0.22 8.64
CA GLU A 124 -11.85 0.39 9.21
C GLU A 124 -12.29 -0.81 10.05
N GLN A 125 -11.72 -2.00 9.82
CA GLN A 125 -11.97 -3.19 10.65
C GLN A 125 -11.14 -3.18 11.95
N PHE A 126 -10.11 -2.34 12.03
CA PHE A 126 -9.28 -2.19 13.22
C PHE A 126 -9.90 -1.17 14.17
N ILE A 127 -10.41 -1.65 15.31
CA ILE A 127 -10.93 -0.77 16.36
C ILE A 127 -9.76 0.03 16.95
N PRO A 128 -9.85 1.38 17.01
CA PRO A 128 -8.89 2.19 17.74
C PRO A 128 -8.96 1.83 19.23
N SER A 129 -7.95 1.12 19.72
CA SER A 129 -7.82 0.74 21.13
C SER A 129 -6.47 1.20 21.68
N ASP A 130 -6.44 1.44 22.99
CA ASP A 130 -5.20 1.77 23.70
C ASP A 130 -4.40 0.49 24.00
N TRP A 131 -3.77 -0.02 22.93
CA TRP A 131 -2.98 -1.25 22.96
C TRP A 131 -1.74 -1.11 23.84
N ILE A 132 -1.11 0.07 23.84
CA ILE A 132 0.08 0.39 24.63
C ILE A 132 0.25 1.91 24.75
N GLU A 133 0.76 2.40 25.87
CA GLU A 133 1.03 3.84 26.08
C GLU A 133 2.08 4.40 25.12
N GLU A 134 3.05 3.57 24.70
CA GLU A 134 4.15 3.97 23.82
C GLU A 134 3.65 4.46 22.45
N GLU A 135 4.09 5.64 22.01
CA GLU A 135 3.75 6.15 20.68
C GLU A 135 4.62 5.50 19.60
N PRO A 136 4.03 4.85 18.58
CA PRO A 136 4.81 4.19 17.56
C PRO A 136 5.46 5.21 16.60
N VAL A 137 6.63 4.86 16.07
CA VAL A 137 7.25 5.61 14.97
C VAL A 137 6.40 5.45 13.71
N PHE A 138 5.90 6.57 13.18
CA PHE A 138 5.11 6.59 11.95
C PHE A 138 6.02 6.59 10.71
N GLY A 139 5.66 5.78 9.72
CA GLY A 139 6.39 5.68 8.44
C GLY A 139 7.02 4.31 8.17
N VAL A 140 6.92 3.37 9.12
CA VAL A 140 7.36 1.98 8.97
C VAL A 140 6.16 1.06 9.17
N GLU A 141 5.95 0.12 8.25
CA GLU A 141 4.91 -0.91 8.42
C GLU A 141 5.28 -1.81 9.62
N PRO A 142 4.30 -2.30 10.40
CA PRO A 142 4.58 -3.36 11.36
C PRO A 142 5.15 -4.59 10.64
N ASP A 143 6.06 -5.31 11.30
CA ASP A 143 6.59 -6.57 10.74
C ASP A 143 5.44 -7.57 10.57
N PRO A 144 5.15 -8.01 9.32
CA PRO A 144 4.04 -8.92 9.09
C PRO A 144 4.18 -10.27 9.80
N MET A 145 5.40 -10.76 9.98
CA MET A 145 5.65 -12.04 10.68
C MET A 145 5.32 -11.91 12.16
N LEU A 146 5.67 -10.77 12.75
CA LEU A 146 5.40 -10.48 14.15
C LEU A 146 3.89 -10.43 14.43
N VAL A 147 3.14 -9.71 13.59
CA VAL A 147 1.66 -9.65 13.70
C VAL A 147 1.05 -11.04 13.50
N GLN A 148 1.47 -11.76 12.46
CA GLN A 148 0.97 -13.09 12.15
C GLN A 148 1.20 -14.09 13.30
N ASN A 149 2.41 -14.09 13.87
CA ASN A 149 2.75 -15.00 14.97
C ASN A 149 2.00 -14.66 16.24
N GLY A 150 1.90 -13.37 16.59
CA GLY A 150 1.11 -12.90 17.74
C GLY A 150 -0.36 -13.31 17.63
N LEU A 151 -0.97 -13.12 16.45
CA LEU A 151 -2.36 -13.52 16.20
C LEU A 151 -2.54 -15.04 16.24
N LYS A 152 -1.59 -15.83 15.73
CA LYS A 152 -1.65 -17.31 15.83
C LYS A 152 -1.56 -17.80 17.27
N GLN A 153 -0.68 -17.21 18.08
CA GLN A 153 -0.57 -17.55 19.50
C GLN A 153 -1.85 -17.18 20.28
N ALA A 154 -2.43 -16.01 19.99
CA ALA A 154 -3.70 -15.59 20.56
C ALA A 154 -4.84 -16.56 20.18
N ALA A 155 -4.91 -16.95 18.91
CA ALA A 155 -5.90 -17.92 18.44
C ALA A 155 -5.77 -19.30 19.11
N GLN A 156 -4.55 -19.76 19.40
CA GLN A 156 -4.32 -21.00 20.17
C GLN A 156 -4.88 -20.93 21.60
N LYS A 157 -4.99 -19.73 22.17
CA LYS A 157 -5.63 -19.46 23.47
C LYS A 157 -7.13 -19.15 23.35
N ALA A 158 -7.72 -19.32 22.16
CA ALA A 158 -9.09 -18.95 21.82
C ALA A 158 -9.40 -17.44 22.00
N TRP A 159 -8.40 -16.57 21.83
CA TRP A 159 -8.60 -15.13 21.72
C TRP A 159 -8.74 -14.76 20.26
N LEU A 160 -9.98 -14.79 19.78
CA LEU A 160 -10.27 -14.73 18.34
C LEU A 160 -10.58 -13.30 17.88
N THR A 161 -11.20 -12.50 18.73
CA THR A 161 -11.70 -11.15 18.39
C THR A 161 -10.81 -10.04 18.96
N PHE A 162 -10.97 -8.80 18.48
CA PHE A 162 -10.29 -7.64 19.08
C PHE A 162 -10.64 -7.46 20.56
N ALA A 163 -11.89 -7.75 20.95
CA ALA A 163 -12.33 -7.67 22.34
C ALA A 163 -11.61 -8.69 23.22
N ASP A 164 -11.36 -9.91 22.71
CA ASP A 164 -10.58 -10.91 23.42
C ASP A 164 -9.12 -10.48 23.58
N LEU A 165 -8.50 -9.93 22.52
CA LEU A 165 -7.13 -9.42 22.59
C LEU A 165 -7.00 -8.28 23.61
N GLU A 166 -7.97 -7.35 23.64
CA GLU A 166 -7.97 -6.24 24.58
C GLU A 166 -8.14 -6.71 26.03
N LYS A 167 -9.06 -7.65 26.28
CA LYS A 167 -9.29 -8.24 27.61
C LYS A 167 -8.04 -8.94 28.15
N ASN A 168 -7.26 -9.57 27.27
CA ASN A 168 -6.07 -10.34 27.62
C ASN A 168 -4.76 -9.61 27.31
N LYS A 169 -4.80 -8.29 27.10
CA LYS A 169 -3.64 -7.51 26.62
C LYS A 169 -2.38 -7.62 27.47
N SER A 170 -2.53 -7.85 28.79
CA SER A 170 -1.41 -8.03 29.72
C SER A 170 -0.61 -9.30 29.50
N GLU A 171 -1.16 -10.26 28.75
CA GLU A 171 -0.50 -11.53 28.40
C GLU A 171 0.10 -11.51 26.98
N LEU A 172 -0.07 -10.43 26.24
CA LEU A 172 0.46 -10.27 24.89
C LEU A 172 1.88 -9.69 24.94
N GLU A 173 2.73 -10.12 24.01
CA GLU A 173 4.08 -9.58 23.90
C GLU A 173 4.06 -8.10 23.53
N LYS A 174 4.98 -7.33 24.13
CA LYS A 174 5.06 -5.88 23.93
C LYS A 174 5.16 -5.49 22.46
N ASP A 175 6.00 -6.18 21.69
CA ASP A 175 6.21 -5.85 20.28
C ASP A 175 4.94 -6.10 19.45
N PHE A 176 4.15 -7.13 19.80
CA PHE A 176 2.85 -7.39 19.18
C PHE A 176 1.84 -6.29 19.51
N LEU A 177 1.76 -5.85 20.76
CA LEU A 177 0.93 -4.71 21.17
C LEU A 177 1.31 -3.42 20.42
N LEU A 178 2.61 -3.17 20.24
CA LEU A 178 3.09 -2.02 19.47
C LEU A 178 2.69 -2.12 17.98
N ALA A 179 2.73 -3.33 17.41
CA ALA A 179 2.27 -3.56 16.05
C ALA A 179 0.76 -3.37 15.90
N LEU A 180 -0.05 -3.86 16.85
CA LEU A 180 -1.50 -3.61 16.89
C LEU A 180 -1.81 -2.11 17.02
N LYS A 181 -1.07 -1.38 17.86
CA LYS A 181 -1.18 0.09 17.95
C LYS A 181 -0.93 0.75 16.60
N ARG A 182 0.13 0.39 15.89
CA ARG A 182 0.42 0.92 14.55
C ARG A 182 -0.73 0.68 13.57
N LEU A 183 -1.28 -0.53 13.54
CA LEU A 183 -2.40 -0.88 12.67
C LEU A 183 -3.66 -0.08 13.03
N SER A 184 -3.98 0.05 14.31
CA SER A 184 -5.15 0.82 14.79
C SER A 184 -5.08 2.32 14.48
N LEU A 185 -3.88 2.84 14.18
CA LEU A 185 -3.66 4.24 13.86
C LEU A 185 -3.70 4.51 12.35
N LEU A 186 -3.67 3.48 11.49
CA LEU A 186 -3.75 3.62 10.04
C LEU A 186 -4.90 4.51 9.55
N PRO A 187 -6.13 4.45 10.11
CA PRO A 187 -7.23 5.31 9.66
C PRO A 187 -6.92 6.82 9.69
N LYS A 188 -6.03 7.26 10.60
CA LYS A 188 -5.63 8.67 10.70
C LYS A 188 -4.74 9.15 9.54
N TYR A 189 -4.15 8.23 8.77
CA TYR A 189 -3.13 8.53 7.76
C TYR A 189 -3.53 8.15 6.32
N LEU A 190 -4.71 7.56 6.13
CA LEU A 190 -5.25 7.08 4.84
C LEU A 190 -6.17 8.09 4.13
#